data_AF-A0A6I7N2K2-F1
#
_entry.id   AF-A0A6I7N2K2-F1
#
_cell.length_a   1.000
_cell.length_b   1.000
_cell.length_c   1.000
_cell.angle_alpha   90.00
_cell.angle_beta   90.00
_cell.angle_gamma   90.00
#
_symmetry.space_group_name_H-M   'P 1'
#
loop_
_entity.id
_entity.type
_entity.pdbx_description
1 polymer ?
#
loop_
_entity_poly.entity_id
_entity_poly.type
_entity_poly.pdbx_seq_one_letter_code
_entity_poly.pdbx_strand_id
1 'polypeptide(L)'
;HLVATDTGCALIDALPAPVTDPGTTALWEQALEEIAEGRRDSAEFLKQQADWVGVLVARAQGGAGLALRPVGTPQHPCPACGKPLKRRKGRDGHFWGCTGYPECRATLPDQRGKPGKARSLRQRTRAG
;
A
#
# COMPACT_ATOMS: atom_id res chain seq x y z
N HIS A 1 -16.60 6.64 -5.62
CA HIS A 1 -15.17 6.26 -5.75
C HIS A 1 -14.70 5.82 -4.37
N LEU A 2 -14.13 4.62 -4.24
CA LEU A 2 -13.56 4.13 -2.98
C LEU A 2 -12.09 4.55 -2.89
N VAL A 3 -11.67 5.05 -1.72
CA VAL A 3 -10.29 5.47 -1.47
C VAL A 3 -9.84 4.81 -0.18
N ALA A 4 -8.71 4.10 -0.22
CA ALA A 4 -8.13 3.48 0.96
C ALA A 4 -7.69 4.54 1.98
N THR A 5 -7.82 4.22 3.26
CA THR A 5 -7.31 5.06 4.35
C THR A 5 -5.80 4.90 4.49
N ASP A 6 -5.13 5.90 5.07
CA ASP A 6 -3.69 5.81 5.36
C ASP A 6 -3.37 4.61 6.27
N THR A 7 -4.25 4.33 7.23
CA THR A 7 -4.16 3.14 8.10
C THR A 7 -4.25 1.83 7.30
N GLY A 8 -5.18 1.75 6.35
CA GLY A 8 -5.35 0.53 5.52
C GLY A 8 -4.10 0.24 4.68
N CYS A 9 -3.53 1.27 4.06
CA CYS A 9 -2.29 1.10 3.31
C CYS A 9 -1.08 0.76 4.22
N ALA A 10 -0.95 1.42 5.38
CA ALA A 10 0.13 1.12 6.31
C ALA A 10 0.08 -0.33 6.83
N LEU A 11 -1.13 -0.87 7.01
CA LEU A 11 -1.33 -2.27 7.37
C LEU A 11 -0.86 -3.20 6.23
N ILE A 12 -1.33 -2.97 5.01
CA ILE A 12 -0.96 -3.79 3.84
C ILE A 12 0.55 -3.74 3.58
N ASP A 13 1.18 -2.56 3.66
CA ASP A 13 2.62 -2.39 3.48
C ASP A 13 3.46 -3.16 4.50
N ALA A 14 2.93 -3.38 5.71
CA ALA A 14 3.65 -4.04 6.79
C ALA A 14 3.50 -5.56 6.79
N LEU A 15 2.47 -6.10 6.13
CA LEU A 15 2.19 -7.53 6.11
C LEU A 15 3.13 -8.29 5.14
N PRO A 16 3.46 -9.56 5.42
CA PRO A 16 4.26 -10.37 4.51
C PRO A 16 3.54 -10.59 3.17
N ALA A 17 4.30 -10.62 2.08
CA ALA A 17 3.76 -10.84 0.73
C ALA A 17 2.79 -12.03 0.62
N PRO A 18 3.05 -13.20 1.23
CA PRO A 18 2.10 -14.32 1.20
C PRO A 18 0.70 -14.01 1.75
N VAL A 19 0.56 -13.07 2.68
CA VAL A 19 -0.73 -12.69 3.27
C VAL A 19 -1.47 -11.67 2.40
N THR A 20 -0.74 -10.84 1.67
CA THR A 20 -1.31 -9.76 0.84
C THR A 20 -1.47 -10.13 -0.64
N ASP A 21 -0.88 -11.24 -1.07
CA ASP A 21 -0.90 -11.67 -2.48
C ASP A 21 -2.24 -12.33 -2.84
N PRO A 22 -2.91 -11.91 -3.93
CA PRO A 22 -4.19 -12.46 -4.34
C PRO A 22 -4.11 -13.94 -4.77
N GLY A 23 -2.92 -14.45 -5.13
CA GLY A 23 -2.72 -15.86 -5.46
C GLY A 23 -2.93 -16.77 -4.25
N THR A 24 -2.56 -16.33 -3.04
CA THR A 24 -2.83 -17.09 -1.81
C THR A 24 -4.33 -17.28 -1.59
N THR A 25 -5.12 -16.21 -1.77
CA THR A 25 -6.59 -16.30 -1.71
C THR A 25 -7.13 -17.26 -2.75
N ALA A 26 -6.65 -17.20 -4.00
CA ALA A 26 -7.11 -18.10 -5.06
C ALA A 26 -6.82 -19.58 -4.75
N LEU A 27 -5.70 -19.90 -4.10
CA LEU A 27 -5.37 -21.25 -3.66
C LEU A 27 -6.29 -21.74 -2.54
N TRP A 28 -6.66 -20.85 -1.61
CA TRP A 28 -7.57 -21.19 -0.52
C TRP A 28 -8.98 -21.46 -1.02
N GLU A 29 -9.50 -20.62 -1.91
CA GLU A 29 -10.82 -20.84 -2.53
C GLU A 29 -10.87 -22.18 -3.28
N GLN A 30 -9.81 -22.53 -4.03
CA GLN A 30 -9.71 -23.85 -4.67
C GLN A 30 -9.72 -24.99 -3.63
N ALA A 31 -8.96 -24.86 -2.55
CA ALA A 31 -8.94 -25.86 -1.49
C ALA A 31 -10.30 -26.01 -0.78
N LEU A 32 -11.03 -24.90 -0.59
CA LEU A 32 -12.36 -24.90 0.01
C LEU A 32 -13.39 -25.59 -0.91
N GLU A 33 -13.30 -25.40 -2.23
CA GLU A 33 -14.12 -26.12 -3.20
C GLU A 33 -13.84 -27.63 -3.17
N GLU A 34 -12.57 -28.04 -3.10
CA GLU A 34 -12.18 -29.44 -2.96
C GLU A 34 -12.76 -30.09 -1.69
N ILE A 35 -12.78 -29.35 -0.59
CA ILE A 35 -13.38 -29.80 0.68
C ILE A 35 -14.90 -29.92 0.51
N ALA A 36 -15.56 -28.94 -0.11
CA ALA A 36 -17.00 -28.97 -0.35
C ALA A 36 -17.42 -30.17 -1.22
N GLU A 37 -16.59 -30.54 -2.19
CA GLU A 37 -16.79 -31.72 -3.05
C GLU A 37 -16.33 -33.04 -2.41
N GLY A 38 -15.78 -33.01 -1.19
CA GLY A 38 -15.28 -34.19 -0.48
C GLY A 38 -13.98 -34.78 -1.06
N ARG A 39 -13.27 -34.01 -1.90
CA ARG A 39 -11.97 -34.37 -2.49
C ARG A 39 -10.78 -34.07 -1.59
N ARG A 40 -11.01 -33.38 -0.47
CA ARG A 40 -9.96 -33.00 0.49
C ARG A 40 -10.48 -33.06 1.92
N ASP A 41 -9.62 -33.47 2.84
CA ASP A 41 -9.92 -33.50 4.26
C ASP A 41 -9.81 -32.10 4.89
N SER A 42 -10.84 -31.69 5.61
CA SER A 42 -10.91 -30.37 6.24
C SER A 42 -9.98 -30.24 7.44
N ALA A 43 -9.74 -31.31 8.19
CA ALA A 43 -8.85 -31.29 9.35
C ALA A 43 -7.38 -31.16 8.90
N GLU A 44 -6.99 -31.83 7.83
CA GLU A 44 -5.68 -31.69 7.21
C GLU A 44 -5.46 -30.27 6.67
N PHE A 45 -6.46 -29.70 5.98
CA PHE A 45 -6.39 -28.32 5.51
C PHE A 45 -6.21 -27.32 6.65
N LEU A 46 -7.00 -27.43 7.72
CA LEU A 46 -6.89 -26.57 8.90
C LEU A 46 -5.54 -26.70 9.59
N LYS A 47 -5.02 -27.93 9.72
CA LYS A 47 -3.69 -28.17 10.27
C LYS A 47 -2.61 -27.47 9.42
N GLN A 48 -2.69 -27.59 8.10
CA GLN A 48 -1.75 -26.93 7.19
C GLN A 48 -1.80 -25.40 7.33
N GLN A 49 -2.99 -24.82 7.45
CA GLN A 49 -3.12 -23.36 7.65
C GLN A 49 -2.60 -22.92 9.03
N ALA A 50 -2.88 -23.70 10.08
CA ALA A 50 -2.38 -23.41 11.42
C ALA A 50 -0.85 -23.46 11.49
N ASP A 51 -0.23 -24.48 10.88
CA ASP A 51 1.23 -24.62 10.80
C ASP A 51 1.85 -23.42 10.04
N TRP A 52 1.25 -23.03 8.91
CA TRP A 52 1.71 -21.88 8.11
C TRP A 52 1.61 -20.55 8.86
N VAL A 53 0.46 -20.26 9.50
CA VAL A 53 0.28 -19.08 10.34
C VAL A 53 1.25 -19.09 11.51
N GLY A 54 1.48 -20.25 12.14
CA GLY A 54 2.43 -20.42 13.22
C GLY A 54 3.84 -19.98 12.85
N VAL A 55 4.31 -20.35 11.65
CA VAL A 55 5.62 -19.92 11.12
C VAL A 55 5.67 -18.40 10.91
N LEU A 56 4.61 -17.79 10.37
CA LEU A 56 4.55 -16.34 10.18
C LEU A 56 4.58 -15.58 11.51
N VAL A 57 3.83 -16.05 12.51
CA VAL A 57 3.80 -15.48 13.85
C VAL A 57 5.16 -15.61 14.54
N ALA A 58 5.77 -16.79 14.49
CA ALA A 58 7.10 -17.02 15.06
C ALA A 58 8.15 -16.08 14.44
N ARG A 59 8.10 -15.88 13.12
CA ARG A 59 8.99 -14.94 12.43
C ARG A 59 8.76 -13.48 12.88
N ALA A 60 7.50 -13.08 13.05
CA ALA A 60 7.17 -11.73 13.51
C ALA A 60 7.67 -11.49 14.95
N GLN A 61 7.57 -12.50 15.82
CA GLN A 61 8.05 -12.46 17.20
C GLN A 61 9.58 -12.53 17.31
N GLY A 62 10.24 -13.24 16.40
CA GLY A 62 11.70 -13.47 16.39
C GLY A 62 12.58 -12.27 15.99
N GLY A 63 12.06 -11.04 16.06
CA GLY A 63 12.84 -9.81 15.86
C GLY A 63 12.99 -9.34 14.41
N ALA A 64 12.48 -10.09 13.42
CA ALA A 64 12.35 -9.58 12.06
C ALA A 64 11.31 -8.46 11.95
N GLY A 65 10.35 -8.40 12.88
CA GLY A 65 9.36 -7.34 13.05
C GLY A 65 8.42 -7.14 11.85
N LEU A 66 7.17 -6.75 12.11
CA LEU A 66 6.38 -6.10 11.07
C LEU A 66 6.82 -4.64 11.04
N ALA A 67 7.22 -4.13 9.87
CA ALA A 67 7.60 -2.73 9.71
C ALA A 67 6.36 -1.83 9.69
N LEU A 68 5.62 -1.81 10.82
CA LEU A 68 4.43 -1.00 10.99
C LEU A 68 4.83 0.48 10.97
N ARG A 69 4.44 1.17 9.89
CA ARG A 69 4.56 2.63 9.85
C ARG A 69 3.62 3.26 10.88
N PRO A 70 4.06 4.28 11.63
CA PRO A 70 3.19 5.02 12.54
C PRO A 70 1.95 5.54 11.80
N VAL A 71 0.77 5.25 12.33
CA VAL A 71 -0.50 5.76 11.79
C VAL A 71 -0.45 7.28 11.75
N GLY A 72 -0.70 7.87 10.57
CA GLY A 72 -0.58 9.31 10.32
C GLY A 72 0.73 9.73 9.64
N THR A 73 1.69 8.83 9.42
CA THR A 73 2.79 9.11 8.48
C THR A 73 2.25 9.07 7.04
N PRO A 74 2.39 10.16 6.25
CA PRO A 74 1.90 10.16 4.88
C PRO A 74 2.70 9.16 4.03
N GLN A 75 2.01 8.29 3.28
CA GLN A 75 2.68 7.39 2.32
C GLN A 75 3.54 8.14 1.29
N HIS A 76 3.12 9.36 0.95
CA HIS A 76 3.77 10.23 -0.01
C HIS A 76 3.99 11.61 0.61
N PRO A 77 5.04 11.78 1.44
CA PRO A 77 5.32 13.07 2.06
C PRO A 77 5.77 14.07 1.01
N CYS A 78 5.27 15.31 1.12
CA CYS A 78 5.69 16.42 0.28
C CYS A 78 7.17 16.73 0.53
N PRO A 79 8.02 16.81 -0.50
CA PRO A 79 9.45 17.11 -0.33
C PRO A 79 9.71 18.53 0.18
N ALA A 80 8.73 19.43 0.10
CA ALA A 80 8.87 20.82 0.55
C ALA A 80 8.45 21.05 2.00
N CYS A 81 7.45 20.30 2.52
CA CYS A 81 6.88 20.58 3.84
C CYS A 81 6.47 19.35 4.66
N GLY A 82 6.72 18.13 4.17
CA GLY A 82 6.41 16.87 4.86
C GLY A 82 4.94 16.46 4.87
N LYS A 83 3.98 17.38 4.65
CA LYS A 83 2.54 17.07 4.58
C LYS A 83 2.22 16.08 3.44
N PRO A 84 1.13 15.31 3.50
CA PRO A 84 0.75 14.39 2.44
C PRO A 84 0.65 15.04 1.05
N LEU A 85 1.04 14.31 0.02
CA LEU A 85 0.66 14.58 -1.36
C LEU A 85 -0.64 13.84 -1.68
N LYS A 86 -1.52 14.49 -2.44
CA LYS A 86 -2.75 13.89 -2.95
C LYS A 86 -2.69 13.83 -4.48
N ARG A 87 -3.00 12.67 -5.06
CA ARG A 87 -3.18 12.51 -6.50
C ARG A 87 -4.43 13.28 -6.95
N ARG A 88 -4.27 14.13 -7.95
CA ARG A 88 -5.31 15.01 -8.50
C ARG A 88 -5.28 14.90 -10.02
N LYS A 89 -6.42 15.14 -10.67
CA LYS A 89 -6.54 15.18 -12.14
C LYS A 89 -6.39 16.62 -12.60
N GLY A 90 -5.40 16.89 -13.44
CA GLY A 90 -5.18 18.17 -14.10
C GLY A 90 -5.47 18.09 -15.61
N ARG A 91 -5.12 19.15 -16.34
CA ARG A 91 -5.31 19.24 -17.80
C ARG A 91 -4.47 18.23 -18.57
N ASP A 92 -3.21 18.06 -18.15
CA ASP A 92 -2.22 17.21 -18.83
C ASP A 92 -2.14 15.79 -18.26
N GLY A 93 -3.12 15.41 -17.44
CA GLY A 93 -3.17 14.11 -16.75
C GLY A 93 -3.12 14.23 -15.22
N HIS A 94 -2.83 13.11 -14.56
CA HIS A 94 -2.73 13.08 -13.10
C HIS A 94 -1.44 13.73 -12.60
N PHE A 95 -1.51 14.38 -11.44
CA PHE A 95 -0.36 14.93 -10.73
C PHE A 95 -0.56 14.76 -9.22
N TRP A 96 0.52 14.85 -8.46
CA TRP A 96 0.50 14.79 -7.00
C TRP A 96 0.68 16.20 -6.44
N GLY A 97 -0.34 16.75 -5.78
CA GLY A 97 -0.28 18.08 -5.17
C GLY A 97 -0.26 18.01 -3.65
N CYS A 98 0.51 18.88 -3.00
CA CYS A 98 0.52 18.97 -1.54
C CYS A 98 -0.87 19.26 -0.98
N THR A 99 -1.24 18.59 0.12
CA THR A 99 -2.49 18.86 0.84
C THR A 99 -2.46 20.18 1.62
N GLY A 100 -1.27 20.72 1.91
CA GLY A 100 -1.08 22.02 2.54
C GLY A 100 -1.13 23.20 1.58
N TYR A 101 -1.87 23.10 0.46
CA TYR A 101 -2.16 24.25 -0.41
C TYR A 101 -3.23 25.14 0.26
N PRO A 102 -3.14 26.49 0.21
CA PRO A 102 -2.25 27.30 -0.64
C PRO A 102 -0.84 27.57 -0.12
N GLU A 103 -0.54 27.24 1.13
CA GLU A 103 0.73 27.56 1.82
C GLU A 103 1.92 26.81 1.22
N CYS A 104 1.69 25.61 0.69
CA CYS A 104 2.66 24.79 -0.02
C CYS A 104 2.12 24.42 -1.41
N ARG A 105 2.76 24.95 -2.45
CA ARG A 105 2.38 24.75 -3.86
C ARG A 105 3.17 23.65 -4.57
N ALA A 106 3.89 22.82 -3.82
CA ALA A 106 4.67 21.73 -4.39
C ALA A 106 3.76 20.74 -5.12
N THR A 107 4.16 20.40 -6.34
CA THR A 107 3.54 19.36 -7.16
C THR A 107 4.60 18.41 -7.71
N LEU A 108 4.24 17.13 -7.82
CA LEU A 108 5.06 16.09 -8.43
C LEU A 108 4.31 15.47 -9.61
N PRO A 109 5.02 15.05 -10.69
CA PRO A 109 4.39 14.33 -11.78
C PRO A 109 3.87 12.96 -11.29
N ASP A 110 2.82 12.44 -11.91
CA ASP A 110 2.37 11.08 -11.66
C ASP A 110 3.22 10.07 -12.45
N GLN A 111 3.82 9.11 -11.75
CA GLN A 111 4.52 7.97 -12.32
C GLN A 111 3.74 6.71 -12.00
N ARG A 112 2.79 6.36 -12.89
CA ARG A 112 1.92 5.18 -12.76
C ARG A 112 1.24 5.09 -11.38
N GLY A 113 0.67 6.20 -10.91
CA GLY A 113 -0.01 6.24 -9.62
C GLY A 113 0.90 6.38 -8.40
N LYS A 114 2.18 6.74 -8.57
CA LYS A 114 3.09 7.16 -7.50
C LYS A 114 3.66 8.55 -7.80
N PRO A 115 4.03 9.37 -6.80
CA PRO A 115 4.69 10.64 -7.05
C PRO A 115 6.08 10.43 -7.66
N GLY A 116 6.33 11.01 -8.82
CA GLY A 116 7.65 11.03 -9.45
C GLY A 116 8.59 12.04 -8.80
N LYS A 117 9.84 12.11 -9.28
CA LYS A 117 10.82 13.08 -8.77
C LYS A 117 10.35 14.51 -9.00
N ALA A 118 10.67 15.41 -8.06
CA ALA A 118 10.47 16.84 -8.25
C ALA A 118 11.19 17.27 -9.52
N ARG A 119 10.44 17.68 -10.54
CA ARG A 119 11.02 18.38 -11.69
C ARG A 119 11.58 19.67 -11.10
N SER A 120 12.90 19.87 -11.18
CA SER A 120 13.54 21.13 -10.83
C SER A 120 12.69 22.25 -11.41
N LEU A 121 12.15 23.12 -10.55
CA LEU A 121 11.39 24.29 -10.97
C LEU A 121 12.28 25.12 -11.89
N ARG A 122 12.22 24.90 -13.20
CA ARG A 122 12.71 25.89 -14.16
C ARG A 122 11.85 27.10 -13.92
N GLN A 123 12.52 28.14 -13.42
CA GLN A 123 11.98 29.45 -13.12
C GLN A 123 11.05 29.86 -14.26
N ARG A 124 9.75 29.92 -14.01
CA ARG A 124 8.84 30.69 -14.85
C ARG A 124 9.09 32.14 -14.50
N THR A 125 10.08 32.74 -15.16
CA THR A 125 10.19 34.19 -15.25
C THR A 125 8.85 34.71 -15.76
N ARG A 126 8.20 35.57 -14.97
CA ARG A 126 7.09 36.40 -15.43
C ARG A 126 7.69 37.34 -16.48
N ALA A 127 7.29 37.19 -17.74
CA ALA A 127 7.38 38.29 -18.69
C ALA A 127 6.31 39.31 -18.26
N GLY A 128 6.75 40.55 -18.04
CA GLY A 128 5.90 41.71 -17.85
C GLY A 128 5.27 42.18 -19.16
#